data_AF-A0A800GHZ8-F1
#
_entry.id   AF-A0A800GHZ8-F1
#
_cell.length_a   1.000
_cell.length_b   1.000
_cell.length_c   1.000
_cell.angle_alpha   90.00
_cell.angle_beta   90.00
_cell.angle_gamma   90.00
#
_symmetry.space_group_name_H-M   'P 1'
#
loop_
_entity.id
_entity.type
_entity.pdbx_description
1 polymer ?
#
loop_
_entity_poly.entity_id
_entity_poly.type
_entity_poly.pdbx_seq_one_letter_code
_entity_poly.pdbx_strand_id
1 'polypeptide(L)'
;MLQSLTAKYPDQPQYAYALADLAITTNNYQRALKLFKNSVARFPLNNALKIKYISTLLETGNAEKAKTTLQALDYISKKQPMYYELMAQSYAHLDQPAESHRYLAEYYYAVGHTASAILQINLAKQAEGINFYLQAILDERLQFFMSEEKERKLNQ
;
A
#
# COMPACT_ATOMS: atom_id res chain seq x y z
N MET A 1 5.12 -0.75 -32.07
CA MET A 1 5.63 -2.10 -31.71
C MET A 1 4.97 -2.67 -30.45
N LEU A 2 4.96 -1.97 -29.30
CA LEU A 2 4.36 -2.53 -28.09
C LEU A 2 2.82 -2.68 -28.17
N GLN A 3 2.12 -1.68 -28.73
CA GLN A 3 0.67 -1.76 -28.96
C GLN A 3 0.27 -2.94 -29.86
N SER A 4 1.06 -3.23 -30.91
CA SER A 4 0.83 -4.39 -31.79
C SER A 4 1.09 -5.72 -31.09
N LEU A 5 2.03 -5.78 -30.14
CA LEU A 5 2.25 -6.98 -29.32
C LEU A 5 1.11 -7.21 -28.33
N THR A 6 0.61 -6.16 -27.67
CA THR A 6 -0.57 -6.26 -26.80
C THR A 6 -1.82 -6.70 -27.58
N ALA A 7 -1.97 -6.25 -28.83
CA ALA A 7 -3.07 -6.71 -29.69
C ALA A 7 -2.92 -8.16 -30.13
N LYS A 8 -1.67 -8.61 -30.39
CA LYS A 8 -1.37 -9.98 -30.87
C LYS A 8 -1.37 -11.02 -29.75
N TYR A 9 -1.00 -10.64 -28.54
CA TYR A 9 -0.95 -11.51 -27.36
C TYR A 9 -1.75 -10.90 -26.20
N PRO A 10 -3.06 -10.77 -26.37
CA PRO A 10 -3.88 -9.95 -25.49
C PRO A 10 -4.03 -10.60 -24.10
N ASP A 11 -3.85 -11.93 -23.97
CA ASP A 11 -3.99 -12.68 -22.71
C ASP A 11 -2.69 -12.74 -21.87
N GLN A 12 -1.64 -12.04 -22.28
CA GLN A 12 -0.37 -12.00 -21.58
C GLN A 12 -0.24 -10.71 -20.75
N PRO A 13 -0.36 -10.76 -19.41
CA PRO A 13 -0.41 -9.57 -18.55
C PRO A 13 0.87 -8.71 -18.62
N GLN A 14 2.01 -9.30 -18.94
CA GLN A 14 3.29 -8.60 -19.11
C GLN A 14 3.23 -7.52 -20.20
N TYR A 15 2.51 -7.74 -21.30
CA TYR A 15 2.39 -6.72 -22.35
C TYR A 15 1.44 -5.60 -21.95
N ALA A 16 0.40 -5.93 -21.18
CA ALA A 16 -0.51 -4.94 -20.63
C ALA A 16 0.18 -4.08 -19.57
N TYR A 17 1.04 -4.67 -18.75
CA TYR A 17 1.92 -3.97 -17.81
C TYR A 17 2.87 -3.04 -18.55
N ALA A 18 3.66 -3.57 -19.50
CA ALA A 18 4.67 -2.78 -20.22
C ALA A 18 4.06 -1.60 -20.98
N LEU A 19 2.87 -1.78 -21.55
CA LEU A 19 2.16 -0.71 -22.26
C LEU A 19 1.73 0.42 -21.33
N ALA A 20 1.24 0.07 -20.14
CA ALA A 20 0.84 1.03 -19.13
C ALA A 20 2.05 1.73 -18.49
N ASP A 21 3.14 0.99 -18.24
CA ASP A 21 4.39 1.52 -17.70
C ASP A 21 5.06 2.48 -18.69
N LEU A 22 5.04 2.19 -19.99
CA LEU A 22 5.50 3.13 -21.02
C LEU A 22 4.72 4.46 -21.00
N ALA A 23 3.43 4.44 -20.64
CA ALA A 23 2.67 5.67 -20.49
C ALA A 23 3.12 6.48 -19.26
N ILE A 24 3.59 5.83 -18.19
CA ILE A 24 4.22 6.52 -17.05
C ILE A 24 5.55 7.14 -17.48
N THR A 25 6.43 6.40 -18.15
CA THR A 25 7.76 6.90 -18.53
C THR A 25 7.72 8.04 -19.55
N THR A 26 6.58 8.21 -20.23
CA THR A 26 6.30 9.33 -21.13
C THR A 26 5.47 10.44 -20.47
N ASN A 27 5.37 10.44 -19.14
CA ASN A 27 4.61 11.39 -18.30
C ASN A 27 3.12 11.49 -18.65
N ASN A 28 2.55 10.48 -19.30
CA ASN A 28 1.13 10.43 -19.64
C ASN A 28 0.36 9.61 -18.60
N TYR A 29 0.31 10.14 -17.38
CA TYR A 29 -0.30 9.47 -16.23
C TYR A 29 -1.80 9.17 -16.42
N GLN A 30 -2.55 10.04 -17.11
CA GLN A 30 -3.96 9.76 -17.41
C GLN A 30 -4.13 8.53 -18.29
N ARG A 31 -3.28 8.39 -19.31
CA ARG A 31 -3.25 7.20 -20.17
C ARG A 31 -2.81 5.98 -19.38
N ALA A 32 -1.78 6.10 -18.55
CA ALA A 32 -1.29 5.01 -17.69
C ALA A 32 -2.42 4.48 -16.79
N LEU A 33 -3.12 5.35 -16.08
CA LEU A 33 -4.24 4.98 -15.21
C LEU A 33 -5.36 4.27 -15.97
N LYS A 34 -5.71 4.74 -17.18
CA LYS A 34 -6.71 4.06 -18.02
C LYS A 34 -6.24 2.67 -18.43
N LEU A 35 -4.99 2.53 -18.85
CA LEU A 35 -4.41 1.26 -19.24
C LEU A 35 -4.36 0.29 -18.06
N PHE A 36 -3.83 0.72 -16.91
CA PHE A 36 -3.78 -0.10 -15.70
C PHE A 36 -5.17 -0.51 -15.22
N LYS A 37 -6.15 0.40 -15.20
CA LYS A 37 -7.54 0.08 -14.83
C LYS A 37 -8.10 -1.04 -15.72
N ASN A 38 -7.89 -0.95 -17.03
CA ASN A 38 -8.34 -1.97 -17.98
C ASN A 38 -7.59 -3.30 -17.76
N SER A 39 -6.27 -3.24 -17.53
CA SER A 39 -5.44 -4.41 -17.27
C SER A 39 -5.84 -5.13 -15.97
N VAL A 40 -6.13 -4.39 -14.90
CA VAL A 40 -6.58 -4.96 -13.62
C VAL A 40 -7.94 -5.64 -13.77
N ALA A 41 -8.87 -5.06 -14.53
CA ALA A 41 -10.16 -5.67 -14.81
C ALA A 41 -10.02 -6.97 -15.63
N ARG A 42 -9.07 -7.00 -16.57
CA ARG A 42 -8.81 -8.17 -17.41
C ARG A 42 -8.05 -9.28 -16.66
N PHE A 43 -7.14 -8.91 -15.78
CA PHE A 43 -6.25 -9.83 -15.05
C PHE A 43 -6.45 -9.68 -13.53
N PRO A 44 -7.63 -10.05 -13.00
CA PRO A 44 -7.98 -9.81 -11.60
C PRO A 44 -7.14 -10.61 -10.60
N LEU A 45 -6.39 -11.63 -11.05
CA LEU A 45 -5.47 -12.40 -10.21
C LEU A 45 -4.03 -11.88 -10.26
N ASN A 46 -3.72 -10.92 -11.13
CA ASN A 46 -2.36 -10.38 -11.26
C ASN A 46 -2.15 -9.24 -10.27
N ASN A 47 -1.53 -9.54 -9.13
CA ASN A 47 -1.29 -8.55 -8.09
C ASN A 47 -0.25 -7.50 -8.49
N ALA A 48 0.73 -7.82 -9.35
CA ALA A 48 1.70 -6.84 -9.83
C ALA A 48 1.03 -5.69 -10.60
N LEU A 49 0.05 -5.99 -11.44
CA LEU A 49 -0.77 -4.98 -12.13
C LEU A 49 -1.57 -4.12 -11.15
N LYS A 50 -2.16 -4.73 -10.12
CA LYS A 50 -2.91 -3.99 -9.09
C LYS A 50 -2.00 -3.07 -8.29
N ILE A 51 -0.85 -3.57 -7.85
CA ILE A 51 0.13 -2.82 -7.07
C ILE A 51 0.62 -1.62 -7.87
N LYS A 52 1.05 -1.83 -9.11
CA LYS A 52 1.54 -0.72 -9.95
C LYS A 52 0.42 0.30 -10.20
N TYR A 53 -0.81 -0.14 -10.44
CA TYR A 53 -1.96 0.75 -10.54
C TYR A 53 -2.18 1.58 -9.27
N ILE A 54 -2.09 0.97 -8.09
CA ILE A 54 -2.21 1.64 -6.79
C ILE A 54 -1.12 2.69 -6.62
N SER A 55 0.15 2.35 -6.89
CA SER A 55 1.26 3.31 -6.82
C SER A 55 1.04 4.49 -7.78
N THR A 56 0.60 4.24 -9.01
CA THR A 56 0.27 5.31 -9.96
C THR A 56 -0.91 6.16 -9.50
N LEU A 57 -1.91 5.57 -8.83
CA LEU A 57 -3.00 6.35 -8.23
C LEU A 57 -2.46 7.30 -7.15
N LEU A 58 -1.53 6.85 -6.31
CA LEU A 58 -0.92 7.71 -5.28
C LEU A 58 -0.08 8.83 -5.90
N GLU A 59 0.78 8.52 -6.87
CA GLU A 59 1.61 9.50 -7.59
C GLU A 59 0.79 10.60 -8.28
N THR A 60 -0.47 10.29 -8.62
CA THR A 60 -1.37 11.21 -9.34
C THR A 60 -2.42 11.86 -8.43
N GLY A 61 -2.27 11.75 -7.11
CA GLY A 61 -3.17 12.36 -6.13
C GLY A 61 -4.53 11.66 -5.97
N ASN A 62 -4.71 10.45 -6.50
CA ASN A 62 -5.95 9.67 -6.40
C ASN A 62 -5.94 8.75 -5.16
N ALA A 63 -5.62 9.29 -3.98
CA ALA A 63 -5.35 8.53 -2.77
C ALA A 63 -6.56 7.73 -2.24
N GLU A 64 -7.78 8.29 -2.29
CA GLU A 64 -9.00 7.55 -1.90
C GLU A 64 -9.16 6.27 -2.72
N LYS A 65 -8.95 6.37 -4.03
CA LYS A 65 -9.08 5.23 -4.94
C LYS A 65 -7.95 4.22 -4.75
N ALA A 66 -6.74 4.69 -4.43
CA ALA A 66 -5.64 3.81 -4.05
C ALA A 66 -5.99 2.99 -2.81
N LYS A 67 -6.48 3.65 -1.76
CA LYS A 67 -6.96 3.02 -0.51
C LYS A 67 -8.04 1.97 -0.77
N THR A 68 -9.10 2.30 -1.51
CA THR A 68 -10.16 1.32 -1.84
C THR A 68 -9.61 0.14 -2.65
N THR A 69 -8.68 0.39 -3.58
CA THR A 69 -8.08 -0.68 -4.39
C THR A 69 -7.17 -1.59 -3.55
N LEU A 70 -6.41 -1.03 -2.60
CA LEU A 70 -5.63 -1.79 -1.60
C LEU A 70 -6.55 -2.68 -0.75
N GLN A 71 -7.66 -2.14 -0.26
CA GLN A 71 -8.63 -2.88 0.55
C GLN A 71 -9.28 -4.04 -0.20
N ALA A 72 -9.31 -4.01 -1.54
CA ALA A 72 -9.81 -5.09 -2.39
C ALA A 72 -8.77 -6.18 -2.72
N LEU A 73 -7.52 -6.05 -2.25
CA LEU A 73 -6.52 -7.10 -2.41
C LEU A 73 -6.87 -8.36 -1.62
N ASP A 74 -6.34 -9.49 -2.09
CA ASP A 74 -6.52 -10.77 -1.41
C ASP A 74 -5.78 -10.79 -0.05
N TYR A 75 -6.14 -11.76 0.79
CA TYR A 75 -5.62 -11.89 2.14
C TYR A 75 -4.09 -12.07 2.20
N ILE A 76 -3.50 -12.79 1.24
CA ILE A 76 -2.05 -13.04 1.21
C ILE A 76 -1.32 -11.73 0.91
N SER A 77 -1.82 -10.96 -0.06
CA SER A 77 -1.30 -9.64 -0.41
C SER A 77 -1.38 -8.66 0.76
N LYS A 78 -2.46 -8.68 1.53
CA LYS A 78 -2.65 -7.82 2.71
C LYS A 78 -1.68 -8.08 3.86
N LYS A 79 -1.00 -9.23 3.85
CA LYS A 79 0.04 -9.57 4.84
C LYS A 79 1.44 -9.13 4.45
N GLN A 80 1.63 -8.68 3.21
CA GLN A 80 2.95 -8.28 2.73
C GLN A 80 3.32 -6.89 3.27
N PRO A 81 4.59 -6.62 3.60
CA PRO A 81 5.05 -5.30 4.06
C PRO A 81 4.60 -4.16 3.15
N MET A 82 4.71 -4.36 1.83
CA MET A 82 4.31 -3.38 0.82
C MET A 82 2.84 -2.97 0.92
N TYR A 83 1.93 -3.84 1.38
CA TYR A 83 0.53 -3.44 1.61
C TYR A 83 0.42 -2.36 2.70
N TYR A 84 1.12 -2.57 3.82
CA TYR A 84 1.11 -1.61 4.93
C TYR A 84 1.74 -0.29 4.52
N GLU A 85 2.85 -0.34 3.76
CA GLU A 85 3.51 0.84 3.22
C GLU A 85 2.58 1.67 2.32
N LEU A 86 1.89 1.02 1.36
CA LEU A 86 0.99 1.72 0.44
C LEU A 86 -0.28 2.23 1.15
N MET A 87 -0.77 1.54 2.18
CA MET A 87 -1.86 2.06 3.02
C MET A 87 -1.41 3.28 3.80
N ALA A 88 -0.22 3.26 4.39
CA ALA A 88 0.34 4.42 5.09
C ALA A 88 0.46 5.65 4.17
N GLN A 89 0.98 5.47 2.96
CA GLN A 89 1.05 6.53 1.95
C GLN A 89 -0.35 7.03 1.57
N SER A 90 -1.31 6.12 1.37
CA SER A 90 -2.70 6.48 1.06
C SER A 90 -3.30 7.37 2.15
N TYR A 91 -3.14 7.01 3.42
CA TYR A 91 -3.63 7.82 4.54
C TYR A 91 -2.89 9.15 4.71
N ALA A 92 -1.58 9.19 4.43
CA ALA A 92 -0.82 10.43 4.45
C ALA A 92 -1.35 11.43 3.40
N HIS A 93 -1.60 10.96 2.18
CA HIS A 93 -2.19 11.78 1.11
C HIS A 93 -3.65 12.17 1.34
N LEU A 94 -4.31 11.58 2.34
CA LEU A 94 -5.68 11.90 2.75
C LEU A 94 -5.73 12.78 4.01
N ASP A 95 -4.59 13.32 4.44
CA ASP A 95 -4.45 14.13 5.65
C ASP A 95 -4.96 13.38 6.91
N GLN A 96 -4.71 12.07 6.96
CA GLN A 96 -5.07 11.18 8.08
C GLN A 96 -3.79 10.62 8.74
N PRO A 97 -3.02 11.47 9.46
CA PRO A 97 -1.70 11.11 9.96
C PRO A 97 -1.72 9.98 11.00
N ALA A 98 -2.76 9.89 11.83
CA ALA A 98 -2.89 8.82 12.82
C ALA A 98 -2.94 7.43 12.16
N GLU A 99 -3.78 7.27 11.13
CA GLU A 99 -3.86 6.03 10.35
C GLU A 99 -2.59 5.77 9.55
N SER A 100 -1.99 6.82 8.97
CA SER A 100 -0.72 6.69 8.26
C SER A 100 0.37 6.10 9.14
N HIS A 101 0.59 6.69 10.32
CA HIS A 101 1.55 6.19 11.30
C HIS A 101 1.20 4.79 11.83
N ARG A 102 -0.10 4.48 12.02
CA ARG A 102 -0.53 3.13 12.38
C ARG A 102 -0.08 2.09 11.36
N TYR A 103 -0.28 2.37 10.07
CA TYR A 103 0.15 1.46 9.01
C TYR A 103 1.67 1.42 8.83
N LEU A 104 2.39 2.54 9.06
CA LEU A 104 3.86 2.51 9.11
C LEU A 104 4.37 1.61 10.23
N ALA A 105 3.70 1.58 11.37
CA ALA A 105 4.07 0.68 12.45
C ALA A 105 3.99 -0.79 12.04
N GLU A 106 2.90 -1.19 11.37
CA GLU A 106 2.74 -2.53 10.82
C GLU A 106 3.83 -2.86 9.80
N TYR A 107 4.16 -1.92 8.91
CA TYR A 107 5.25 -2.07 7.96
C TYR A 107 6.58 -2.34 8.67
N TYR A 108 6.95 -1.50 9.64
CA TYR A 108 8.22 -1.65 10.35
C TYR A 108 8.30 -2.95 11.12
N TYR A 109 7.21 -3.37 11.77
CA TYR A 109 7.15 -4.67 12.43
C TYR A 109 7.32 -5.82 11.43
N ALA A 110 6.63 -5.76 10.29
CA ALA A 110 6.71 -6.80 9.26
C ALA A 110 8.10 -6.95 8.63
N VAL A 111 8.93 -5.89 8.64
CA VAL A 111 10.34 -5.95 8.19
C VAL A 111 11.34 -6.15 9.33
N GLY A 112 10.88 -6.43 10.56
CA GLY A 112 11.71 -6.77 11.71
C GLY A 112 12.24 -5.59 12.53
N HIS A 113 11.76 -4.38 12.28
CA HIS A 113 12.13 -3.16 13.00
C HIS A 113 11.12 -2.81 14.10
N THR A 114 10.94 -3.69 15.09
CA THR A 114 9.93 -3.54 16.16
C THR A 114 10.06 -2.23 16.94
N ALA A 115 11.29 -1.77 17.24
CA ALA A 115 11.51 -0.48 17.88
C ALA A 115 10.97 0.71 17.06
N SER A 116 11.10 0.64 15.73
CA SER A 116 10.52 1.65 14.83
C SER A 116 9.00 1.56 14.78
N ALA A 117 8.43 0.35 14.87
CA ALA A 117 6.97 0.17 14.97
C ALA A 117 6.40 0.86 16.21
N ILE A 118 7.03 0.69 17.37
CA ILE A 118 6.65 1.37 18.63
C ILE A 118 6.69 2.90 18.46
N LEU A 119 7.76 3.43 17.85
CA LEU A 119 7.87 4.87 17.59
C LEU A 119 6.71 5.38 16.72
N GLN A 120 6.38 4.66 15.64
CA GLN A 120 5.27 5.05 14.77
C GLN A 120 3.91 5.02 15.49
N ILE A 121 3.63 4.03 16.34
CA ILE A 121 2.38 4.05 17.13
C ILE A 121 2.33 5.23 18.09
N ASN A 122 3.45 5.60 18.73
CA ASN A 122 3.47 6.78 19.59
C ASN A 122 3.20 8.08 18.81
N LEU A 123 3.76 8.21 17.59
CA LEU A 123 3.44 9.33 16.69
C LEU A 123 1.96 9.31 16.28
N ALA A 124 1.41 8.14 15.96
CA ALA A 124 -0.01 7.99 15.63
C ALA A 124 -0.91 8.50 16.76
N LYS A 125 -0.55 8.22 18.03
CA LYS A 125 -1.30 8.65 19.23
C LYS A 125 -1.21 10.14 19.53
N GLN A 126 -0.22 10.84 18.99
CA GLN A 126 -0.05 12.29 19.15
C GLN A 126 -0.86 13.10 18.14
N ALA A 127 -1.40 12.46 17.10
CA ALA A 127 -2.22 13.12 16.11
C ALA A 127 -3.54 13.64 16.71
N GLU A 128 -4.05 14.74 16.16
CA GLU A 128 -5.35 15.29 16.55
C GLU A 128 -6.49 14.52 15.87
N GLY A 129 -7.71 14.60 16.44
CA GLY A 129 -8.92 14.04 15.81
C GLY A 129 -9.05 12.52 15.86
N ILE A 130 -8.24 11.83 16.66
CA ILE A 130 -8.33 10.38 16.87
C ILE A 130 -9.62 10.05 17.62
N ASN A 131 -10.44 9.16 17.06
CA ASN A 131 -11.64 8.67 17.72
C ASN A 131 -11.33 7.50 18.67
N PHE A 132 -12.28 7.18 19.56
CA PHE A 132 -12.12 6.11 20.56
C PHE A 132 -11.76 4.75 19.94
N TYR A 133 -12.29 4.44 18.75
CA TYR A 133 -12.00 3.18 18.07
C TYR A 133 -10.54 3.08 17.62
N LEU A 134 -10.03 4.12 16.95
CA LEU A 134 -8.63 4.17 16.54
C LEU A 134 -7.70 4.21 17.76
N GLN A 135 -8.05 4.93 18.81
CA GLN A 135 -7.28 4.94 20.05
C GLN A 135 -7.14 3.54 20.65
N ALA A 136 -8.22 2.77 20.70
CA ALA A 136 -8.19 1.38 21.18
C ALA A 136 -7.28 0.47 20.33
N ILE A 137 -7.29 0.64 18.99
CA ILE A 137 -6.37 -0.09 18.11
C ILE A 137 -4.92 0.29 18.39
N LEU A 138 -4.62 1.59 18.50
CA LEU A 138 -3.26 2.07 18.75
C LEU A 138 -2.73 1.55 20.10
N ASP A 139 -3.56 1.51 21.13
CA ASP A 139 -3.18 0.99 22.44
C ASP A 139 -2.88 -0.51 22.40
N GLU A 140 -3.72 -1.30 21.72
CA GLU A 140 -3.49 -2.74 21.55
C GLU A 140 -2.19 -3.02 20.78
N ARG A 141 -1.96 -2.33 19.66
CA ARG A 141 -0.74 -2.51 18.86
C ARG A 141 0.52 -2.05 19.61
N LEU A 142 0.43 -0.97 20.39
CA LEU A 142 1.56 -0.53 21.21
C LEU A 142 1.95 -1.61 22.23
N GLN A 143 0.97 -2.17 22.94
CA GLN A 143 1.23 -3.24 23.91
C GLN A 143 1.86 -4.45 23.23
N PHE A 144 1.32 -4.88 22.09
CA PHE A 144 1.86 -5.99 21.31
C PHE A 144 3.32 -5.75 20.88
N PHE A 145 3.65 -4.60 20.29
CA PHE A 145 5.03 -4.35 19.87
C PHE A 145 5.99 -4.22 21.05
N MET A 146 5.54 -3.67 22.18
CA MET A 146 6.36 -3.59 23.40
C MET A 146 6.65 -4.98 23.99
N SER A 147 5.69 -5.92 23.97
CA SER A 147 5.94 -7.29 24.42
C SER A 147 6.94 -7.99 23.51
N GLU A 148 6.75 -7.89 22.18
CA GLU A 148 7.66 -8.47 21.18
C GLU A 148 9.09 -7.94 21.33
N GLU A 149 9.25 -6.63 21.52
CA GLU A 149 10.56 -6.00 21.71
C GLU A 149 11.23 -6.41 23.03
N LYS A 150 10.43 -6.61 24.09
CA LYS A 150 10.95 -7.09 25.38
C LYS A 150 11.44 -8.53 25.26
N GLU A 151 10.67 -9.41 24.64
CA GLU A 151 11.07 -10.81 24.39
C GLU A 151 12.33 -10.89 23.52
N ARG A 152 12.39 -10.09 22.45
CA ARG A 152 13.57 -9.99 21.58
C ARG A 152 14.83 -9.64 22.37
N LYS A 153 14.74 -8.71 23.32
CA LYS A 153 15.87 -8.30 24.17
C LYS A 153 16.27 -9.36 25.22
N LEU A 154 15.33 -10.17 25.68
CA LEU A 154 15.61 -11.25 26.64
C LEU A 154 16.29 -12.46 25.98
N ASN A 155 16.09 -12.64 24.67
CA ASN A 155 16.65 -13.75 23.89
C ASN A 155 17.99 -13.41 23.20
N GLN A 156 18.57 -12.23 23.49
CA GLN A 156 19.89 -11.79 23.03
C GLN A 156 20.93 -12.00 24.11
#